data_AF-A0A5P9BHQ2-F1
#
_entry.id   AF-A0A5P9BHQ2-F1
#
_cell.length_a   1.000
_cell.length_b   1.000
_cell.length_c   1.000
_cell.angle_alpha   90.00
_cell.angle_beta   90.00
_cell.angle_gamma   90.00
#
_symmetry.space_group_name_H-M   'P 1'
#
loop_
_entity.id
_entity.type
_entity.pdbx_description
1 polymer ?
#
loop_
_entity_poly.entity_id
_entity_poly.type
_entity_poly.pdbx_seq_one_letter_code
_entity_poly.pdbx_strand_id
1 'polypeptide(L)'
;MSRPLLDDAVLKLIDAKLALNGHVTSVDIYRHLGLSRQKVSKVFKDYLAANPDSMHYVPAKRKYIASQSFKPCFLGDVPAGVYVDALTVVFGVFESD
;
A
#
# COMPACT_ATOMS: atom_id res chain seq x y z
N MET A 1 -0.98 -19.07 -8.54
CA MET A 1 -0.16 -18.19 -9.41
C MET A 1 0.84 -17.46 -8.54
N SER A 2 2.14 -17.55 -8.84
CA SER A 2 3.17 -16.78 -8.13
C SER A 2 2.96 -15.29 -8.44
N ARG A 3 2.94 -14.44 -7.41
CA ARG A 3 2.94 -12.98 -7.59
C ARG A 3 4.40 -12.51 -7.68
N PRO A 4 4.72 -11.51 -8.52
CA PRO A 4 6.03 -10.88 -8.50
C PRO A 4 6.33 -10.35 -7.10
N LEU A 5 7.57 -10.49 -6.62
CA LEU A 5 7.99 -10.07 -5.27
C LEU A 5 7.67 -8.59 -4.99
N LEU A 6 7.86 -7.72 -5.99
CA LEU A 6 7.52 -6.29 -5.88
C LEU A 6 6.02 -6.04 -5.74
N ASP A 7 5.16 -6.89 -6.32
CA ASP A 7 3.71 -6.74 -6.20
C ASP A 7 3.26 -7.10 -4.79
N ASP A 8 3.84 -8.17 -4.22
CA ASP A 8 3.62 -8.54 -2.83
C ASP A 8 4.07 -7.45 -1.86
N ALA A 9 5.23 -6.83 -2.11
CA ALA A 9 5.71 -5.71 -1.32
C ALA A 9 4.75 -4.51 -1.36
N VAL A 10 4.22 -4.17 -2.54
CA VAL A 10 3.21 -3.12 -2.69
C VAL A 10 1.93 -3.48 -1.93
N LEU A 11 1.43 -4.71 -2.05
CA LEU A 11 0.20 -5.15 -1.37
C LEU A 11 0.33 -5.05 0.16
N LYS A 12 1.45 -5.51 0.71
CA LYS A 12 1.77 -5.40 2.14
C LYS A 12 1.93 -3.95 2.59
N LEU A 13 2.53 -3.11 1.76
CA LEU A 13 2.67 -1.68 2.06
C LEU A 13 1.32 -0.95 2.06
N ILE A 14 0.39 -1.32 1.18
CA ILE A 14 -0.99 -0.79 1.20
C ILE A 14 -1.65 -1.11 2.55
N ASP A 15 -1.61 -2.37 2.98
CA ASP A 15 -2.12 -2.77 4.30
C ASP A 15 -1.48 -1.99 5.44
N ALA A 16 -0.15 -1.90 5.44
CA ALA A 16 0.58 -1.22 6.50
C ALA A 16 0.20 0.26 6.59
N LYS A 17 0.10 0.96 5.45
CA LYS A 17 -0.29 2.38 5.43
C LYS A 17 -1.75 2.58 5.84
N LEU A 18 -2.66 1.72 5.42
CA LEU A 18 -4.06 1.76 5.87
C LEU A 18 -4.18 1.52 7.38
N ALA A 19 -3.43 0.55 7.93
CA ALA A 19 -3.43 0.24 9.35
C ALA A 19 -2.86 1.38 10.21
N LEU A 20 -1.80 2.05 9.74
CA LEU A 20 -1.14 3.13 10.48
C LEU A 20 -1.89 4.47 10.36
N ASN A 21 -2.30 4.82 9.15
CA ASN A 21 -2.77 6.17 8.83
C ASN A 21 -4.28 6.26 8.59
N GLY A 22 -4.98 5.12 8.50
CA GLY A 22 -6.36 5.04 8.04
C GLY A 22 -6.56 5.40 6.56
N HIS A 23 -5.49 5.66 5.82
CA HIS A 23 -5.53 6.02 4.40
C HIS A 23 -4.20 5.74 3.71
N VAL A 24 -4.25 5.68 2.37
CA VAL A 24 -3.07 5.50 1.52
C VAL A 24 -3.29 6.20 0.18
N THR A 25 -2.21 6.74 -0.38
CA THR A 25 -2.18 7.31 -1.72
C THR A 25 -1.28 6.47 -2.62
N SER A 26 -1.49 6.55 -3.93
CA SER A 26 -0.55 5.94 -4.88
C SER A 26 0.84 6.57 -4.79
N VAL A 27 0.93 7.84 -4.38
CA VAL A 27 2.19 8.57 -4.15
C VAL A 27 2.99 7.96 -3.01
N ASP A 28 2.34 7.59 -1.91
CA ASP A 28 3.00 6.94 -0.77
C ASP A 28 3.69 5.64 -1.19
N ILE A 29 3.13 4.93 -2.17
CA ILE A 29 3.66 3.65 -2.63
C ILE A 29 4.74 3.82 -3.68
N TYR A 30 4.47 4.58 -4.75
CA TYR A 30 5.43 4.64 -5.86
C TYR A 30 6.70 5.38 -5.47
N ARG A 31 6.62 6.37 -4.56
CA ARG A 31 7.81 7.02 -4.00
C ARG A 31 8.60 6.05 -3.16
N HIS A 32 7.96 5.37 -2.21
CA HIS A 32 8.65 4.48 -1.26
C HIS A 32 9.36 3.29 -1.91
N LEU A 33 8.93 2.87 -3.10
CA LEU A 33 9.48 1.71 -3.81
C LEU A 33 10.16 2.06 -5.14
N GLY A 34 10.24 3.33 -5.52
CA GLY A 34 10.81 3.75 -6.82
C GLY A 34 10.08 3.17 -8.04
N LEU A 35 8.78 2.89 -7.94
CA LEU A 35 7.99 2.22 -8.98
C LEU A 35 7.29 3.20 -9.92
N SER A 36 6.92 2.73 -11.11
CA SER A 36 6.07 3.53 -12.00
C SER A 36 4.65 3.65 -11.44
N ARG A 37 4.04 4.83 -11.64
CA ARG A 37 2.64 5.08 -11.24
C ARG A 37 1.66 4.07 -11.86
N GLN A 38 1.91 3.64 -13.11
CA GLN A 38 1.07 2.67 -13.81
C GLN A 38 1.09 1.31 -13.10
N LYS A 39 2.27 0.85 -12.68
CA LYS A 39 2.44 -0.40 -11.94
C LYS A 39 1.68 -0.37 -10.62
N VAL A 40 1.89 0.68 -9.82
CA VAL A 40 1.18 0.88 -8.55
C VAL A 40 -0.34 0.93 -8.76
N SER A 41 -0.81 1.67 -9.76
CA SER A 41 -2.26 1.75 -10.06
C SER A 41 -2.86 0.39 -10.41
N LYS A 42 -2.12 -0.50 -11.08
CA LYS A 42 -2.55 -1.87 -11.32
C LYS A 42 -2.66 -2.65 -10.01
N VAL A 43 -1.65 -2.60 -9.15
CA VAL A 43 -1.65 -3.34 -7.88
C VAL A 43 -2.74 -2.85 -6.92
N PHE A 44 -3.09 -1.55 -6.93
CA PHE A 44 -4.25 -1.04 -6.20
C PHE A 44 -5.58 -1.68 -6.65
N LYS A 45 -5.73 -1.94 -7.95
CA LYS A 45 -6.91 -2.65 -8.48
C LYS A 45 -6.89 -4.12 -8.04
N ASP A 46 -5.73 -4.76 -8.10
CA ASP A 46 -5.56 -6.15 -7.67
C ASP A 46 -5.85 -6.30 -6.16
N TYR A 47 -5.43 -5.32 -5.36
CA TYR A 47 -5.74 -5.23 -3.93
C TYR A 47 -7.25 -5.15 -3.67
N LEU A 48 -7.96 -4.23 -4.34
CA LEU A 48 -9.41 -4.09 -4.21
C LEU A 48 -10.17 -5.31 -4.73
N ALA A 49 -9.70 -5.95 -5.80
CA ALA A 49 -10.32 -7.17 -6.30
C ALA A 49 -10.23 -8.32 -5.27
N ALA A 50 -9.13 -8.39 -4.53
CA ALA A 50 -8.90 -9.40 -3.50
C ALA A 50 -9.52 -9.04 -2.12
N ASN A 51 -9.69 -7.75 -1.83
CA ASN A 51 -10.28 -7.26 -0.58
C ASN A 51 -11.21 -6.05 -0.85
N PRO A 52 -12.41 -6.28 -1.41
CA PRO A 52 -13.27 -5.20 -1.95
C PRO A 52 -13.73 -4.18 -0.90
N ASP A 53 -13.96 -4.63 0.32
CA ASP A 53 -14.50 -3.81 1.40
C ASP A 53 -13.41 -3.17 2.27
N SER A 54 -12.14 -3.26 1.88
CA SER A 54 -11.00 -2.75 2.66
C SER A 54 -10.89 -1.23 2.69
N MET A 55 -11.15 -0.57 1.56
CA MET A 55 -10.92 0.85 1.38
C MET A 55 -11.79 1.41 0.26
N HIS A 56 -12.04 2.71 0.29
CA HIS A 56 -12.76 3.42 -0.76
C HIS A 56 -11.99 4.65 -1.22
N TYR A 57 -12.07 4.96 -2.51
CA TYR A 57 -11.42 6.15 -3.05
C TYR A 57 -12.26 7.39 -2.75
N VAL A 58 -11.63 8.44 -2.24
CA VAL A 58 -12.25 9.75 -1.99
C VAL A 58 -11.67 10.78 -2.97
N PRO A 59 -12.37 11.11 -4.07
CA PRO A 59 -11.85 11.96 -5.14
C PRO A 59 -11.40 13.34 -4.67
N ALA A 60 -12.17 13.98 -3.79
CA ALA A 60 -11.86 15.30 -3.25
C ALA A 60 -10.51 15.35 -2.51
N LYS A 61 -10.08 14.22 -1.94
CA LYS A 61 -8.81 14.10 -1.19
C LYS A 61 -7.73 13.36 -1.97
N ARG A 62 -8.05 12.83 -3.17
CA ARG A 62 -7.16 12.03 -4.03
C ARG A 62 -6.47 10.88 -3.29
N LYS A 63 -7.19 10.22 -2.38
CA LYS A 63 -6.65 9.12 -1.56
C LYS A 63 -7.68 8.03 -1.32
N TYR A 64 -7.17 6.84 -1.01
CA TYR A 64 -7.98 5.73 -0.52
C TYR A 64 -8.05 5.81 1.00
N ILE A 65 -9.25 5.67 1.56
CA ILE A 65 -9.48 5.69 3.00
C ILE A 65 -9.94 4.29 3.41
N ALA A 66 -9.38 3.79 4.51
CA ALA A 66 -9.80 2.54 5.12
C ALA A 66 -11.31 2.57 5.41
N SER A 67 -12.00 1.48 5.09
CA SER A 67 -13.38 1.31 5.54
C SER A 67 -13.41 1.05 7.05
N GLN A 68 -14.61 1.10 7.64
CA GLN A 68 -14.80 0.70 9.04
C GLN A 68 -14.55 -0.80 9.27
N SER A 69 -14.67 -1.62 8.23
CA SER A 69 -14.46 -3.07 8.26
C SER A 69 -13.06 -3.47 7.83
N PHE A 70 -12.15 -2.51 7.63
CA PHE A 70 -10.79 -2.77 7.17
C PHE A 70 -10.08 -3.81 8.04
N LYS A 71 -9.51 -4.81 7.38
CA LYS A 71 -8.61 -5.80 7.97
C LYS A 71 -7.44 -6.03 7.00
N PRO A 72 -6.18 -5.97 7.48
CA PRO A 72 -5.03 -6.34 6.68
C PRO A 72 -5.17 -7.78 6.18
N CYS A 73 -4.88 -8.03 4.90
CA CYS A 73 -5.00 -9.36 4.29
C CYS A 73 -3.70 -9.89 3.66
N PHE A 74 -2.73 -9.01 3.41
CA PHE A 74 -1.44 -9.34 2.82
C PHE A 74 -0.28 -9.15 3.80
N LEU A 75 -0.38 -8.22 4.75
CA LEU A 75 0.68 -7.92 5.71
C LEU A 75 1.03 -9.11 6.62
N GLY A 76 0.06 -9.98 6.90
CA GLY A 76 0.24 -11.12 7.81
C GLY A 76 0.45 -10.68 9.25
N ASP A 77 1.28 -11.41 10.00
CA ASP A 77 1.54 -11.17 11.42
C ASP A 77 2.59 -10.07 11.69
N VAL A 78 3.12 -9.43 10.63
CA VAL A 78 4.14 -8.39 10.77
C VAL A 78 3.47 -7.08 11.23
N PRO A 79 3.94 -6.44 12.31
CA PRO A 79 3.44 -5.13 12.70
C PRO A 79 3.67 -4.09 11.58
N ALA A 80 2.64 -3.29 11.29
CA ALA A 80 2.67 -2.35 10.15
C ALA A 80 3.86 -1.37 10.19
N GLY A 81 4.19 -0.83 11.36
CA GLY A 81 5.34 0.07 11.53
C GLY A 81 6.66 -0.61 11.17
N VAL A 82 6.88 -1.82 11.70
CA VAL A 82 8.09 -2.62 11.44
C VAL A 82 8.25 -2.91 9.95
N TYR A 83 7.15 -3.19 9.24
CA TYR A 83 7.21 -3.43 7.81
C TYR A 83 7.61 -2.17 7.02
N VAL A 84 7.06 -1.01 7.37
CA VAL A 84 7.39 0.28 6.72
C VAL A 84 8.86 0.66 6.99
N ASP A 85 9.33 0.45 8.22
CA ASP A 85 10.72 0.72 8.59
C ASP A 85 11.67 -0.19 7.80
N ALA A 86 11.35 -1.48 7.67
CA ALA A 86 12.14 -2.43 6.88
C ALA A 86 12.20 -2.03 5.40
N LEU A 87 11.10 -1.60 4.80
CA LEU A 87 11.10 -1.10 3.42
C LEU A 87 11.94 0.18 3.27
N THR A 88 11.90 1.07 4.26
CA THR A 88 12.74 2.28 4.28
C THR A 88 14.22 1.92 4.31
N VAL A 89 14.63 0.89 5.06
CA VAL A 89 16.02 0.42 5.10
C VAL A 89 16.45 -0.20 3.77
N VAL A 90 15.58 -0.97 3.11
CA VAL A 90 15.90 -1.68 1.87
C VAL A 90 15.89 -0.76 0.64
N PHE A 91 14.91 0.13 0.54
CA PHE A 91 14.70 0.98 -0.63
C PHE A 91 15.19 2.43 -0.44
N GLY A 92 15.46 2.84 0.80
CA GLY A 92 15.78 4.23 1.14
C GLY A 92 14.54 5.11 1.33
N VAL A 93 14.77 6.40 1.62
CA VAL A 93 13.72 7.42 1.64
C VAL A 93 13.81 8.21 0.33
N PHE A 94 12.74 8.18 -0.47
CA PHE A 94 12.61 9.04 -1.64
C PHE A 94 11.87 10.32 -1.24
N GLU A 95 12.59 11.26 -0.64
CA GLU A 95 12.09 12.63 -0.46
C GLU A 95 12.14 13.35 -1.82
N SER A 96 11.11 14.14 -2.11
CA SER A 96 11.15 15.07 -3.25
C SER A 96 11.54 16.44 -2.72
N ASP A 97 12.52 17.08 -3.39
CA ASP A 97 12.76 18.53 -3.29
C ASP A 97 11.46 19.35 -3.41
#